data_AF-A0A8S0G3S7-F1
#
_entry.id   AF-A0A8S0G3S7-F1
#
_cell.length_a   1.000
_cell.length_b   1.000
_cell.length_c   1.000
_cell.angle_alpha   90.00
_cell.angle_beta   90.00
_cell.angle_gamma   90.00
#
_symmetry.space_group_name_H-M   'P 1'
#
loop_
_entity.id
_entity.type
_entity.pdbx_description
1 polymer ?
#
loop_
_entity_poly.entity_id
_entity_poly.type
_entity_poly.pdbx_seq_one_letter_code
_entity_poly.pdbx_strand_id
1 'polypeptide(L)'
;MQNGKRKNLTILIVGETSRAENFSLNGYPRETNPRLAKDNVVYFPNTASCGTATAVSVPCMFSDMPREHYKEELAQHQEGVLDIIQRAGINVLWNDNDGGCKGVCDRVPHQNVTALNLPGQCINGECYDEVLFHGLEDYINNLQGDGVIVLHTIGSHGPT
;
A
#
# COMPACT_ATOMS: atom_id res chain seq x y z
N MET A 1 -5.27 -17.97 25.15
CA MET A 1 -6.38 -17.41 24.34
C MET A 1 -6.61 -15.99 24.83
N GLN A 2 -6.47 -14.97 23.97
CA GLN A 2 -6.58 -13.58 24.42
C GLN A 2 -8.06 -13.24 24.70
N ASN A 3 -8.38 -12.97 25.98
CA ASN A 3 -9.73 -12.65 26.49
C ASN A 3 -10.13 -11.16 26.25
N GLY A 4 -9.78 -10.59 25.10
CA GLY A 4 -10.11 -9.21 24.72
C GLY A 4 -11.08 -9.15 23.55
N LYS A 5 -11.70 -7.98 23.33
CA LYS A 5 -12.42 -7.70 22.07
C LYS A 5 -11.48 -7.98 20.91
N ARG A 6 -11.88 -8.86 19.98
CA ARG A 6 -11.07 -9.22 18.81
C ARG A 6 -10.82 -7.96 17.99
N LYS A 7 -9.54 -7.62 17.81
CA LYS A 7 -9.09 -6.49 17.00
C LYS A 7 -9.15 -6.88 15.52
N ASN A 8 -9.52 -5.94 14.67
CA ASN A 8 -9.45 -6.09 13.22
C ASN A 8 -8.19 -5.38 12.71
N LEU A 9 -7.42 -6.08 11.88
CA LEU A 9 -6.27 -5.52 11.17
C LEU A 9 -6.52 -5.66 9.68
N THR A 10 -6.43 -4.55 8.96
CA THR A 10 -6.41 -4.53 7.49
C THR A 10 -5.01 -4.13 7.04
N ILE A 11 -4.43 -4.92 6.14
CA ILE A 11 -3.18 -4.56 5.47
C ILE A 11 -3.53 -4.24 4.01
N LEU A 12 -3.23 -3.01 3.59
CA LEU A 12 -3.40 -2.54 2.21
C LEU A 12 -2.04 -2.50 1.53
N ILE A 13 -1.84 -3.34 0.53
CA ILE A 13 -0.64 -3.29 -0.31
C ILE A 13 -0.93 -2.38 -1.50
N VAL A 14 -0.21 -1.25 -1.60
CA VAL A 14 -0.26 -0.36 -2.76
C VAL A 14 0.89 -0.78 -3.69
N GLY A 15 0.54 -1.45 -4.79
CA GLY A 15 1.47 -1.94 -5.80
C GLY A 15 1.98 -0.84 -6.74
N GLU A 16 3.08 -1.11 -7.42
CA GLU A 16 3.68 -0.19 -8.41
C GLU A 16 3.97 -0.92 -9.75
N THR A 17 3.58 -0.29 -10.87
CA THR A 17 3.79 -0.67 -12.29
C THR A 17 3.25 -2.04 -12.76
N SER A 18 2.96 -2.98 -11.85
CA SER A 18 2.38 -4.29 -12.17
C SER A 18 1.08 -4.18 -12.98
N ARG A 19 0.92 -5.02 -14.01
CA ARG A 19 -0.26 -5.00 -14.91
C ARG A 19 -0.96 -6.35 -15.02
N ALA A 20 -2.29 -6.31 -15.16
CA ALA A 20 -3.15 -7.49 -15.13
C ALA A 20 -2.85 -8.54 -16.22
N GLU A 21 -2.40 -8.12 -17.41
CA GLU A 21 -2.05 -9.02 -18.52
C GLU A 21 -0.87 -9.97 -18.19
N ASN A 22 -0.07 -9.65 -17.18
CA ASN A 22 1.08 -10.45 -16.76
C ASN A 22 0.84 -11.24 -15.47
N PHE A 23 -0.40 -11.26 -14.96
CA PHE A 23 -0.76 -12.04 -13.78
C PHE A 23 -1.27 -13.42 -14.20
N SER A 24 -0.61 -14.48 -13.72
CA SER A 24 -1.05 -15.87 -13.95
C SER A 24 -2.44 -16.16 -13.41
N LEU A 25 -2.86 -15.47 -12.34
CA LEU A 25 -4.24 -15.52 -11.82
C LEU A 25 -5.28 -15.02 -12.82
N ASN A 26 -4.86 -14.27 -13.84
CA ASN A 26 -5.69 -13.78 -14.94
C ASN A 26 -5.50 -14.58 -16.25
N GLY A 27 -4.82 -15.74 -16.19
CA GLY A 27 -4.57 -16.58 -17.37
C GLY A 27 -3.29 -16.27 -18.15
N TYR A 28 -2.37 -15.45 -17.62
CA TYR A 28 -1.04 -15.29 -18.23
C TYR A 28 -0.29 -16.64 -18.23
N PRO A 29 0.30 -17.08 -19.36
CA PRO A 29 0.84 -18.44 -19.48
C PRO A 29 2.07 -18.75 -18.62
N ARG A 30 2.75 -17.75 -18.06
CA ARG A 30 3.85 -17.98 -17.11
C ARG A 30 3.33 -17.84 -15.69
N GLU A 31 3.73 -18.75 -14.79
CA GLU A 31 3.36 -18.70 -13.37
C GLU A 31 4.06 -17.54 -12.64
N THR A 32 3.47 -16.34 -12.72
CA THR A 32 3.97 -15.12 -12.07
C THR A 32 3.48 -14.93 -10.64
N ASN A 33 2.44 -15.66 -10.22
CA ASN A 33 1.88 -15.59 -8.87
C ASN A 33 1.76 -16.99 -8.19
N PRO A 34 2.80 -17.84 -8.21
CA PRO A 34 2.69 -19.25 -7.82
C PRO A 34 2.43 -19.46 -6.31
N ARG A 35 2.74 -18.47 -5.47
CA ARG A 35 2.41 -18.50 -4.04
C ARG A 35 0.92 -18.21 -3.82
N LEU A 36 0.42 -17.11 -4.38
CA LEU A 36 -0.99 -16.72 -4.28
C LEU A 36 -1.95 -17.77 -4.87
N ALA A 37 -1.53 -18.48 -5.93
CA ALA A 37 -2.33 -19.57 -6.52
C ALA A 37 -2.60 -20.75 -5.56
N LYS A 38 -1.84 -20.85 -4.46
CA LYS A 38 -2.01 -21.89 -3.43
C LYS A 38 -2.88 -21.43 -2.26
N ASP A 39 -3.16 -20.13 -2.19
CA ASP A 39 -3.93 -19.50 -1.13
C ASP A 39 -5.40 -19.33 -1.56
N ASN A 40 -6.29 -19.18 -0.58
CA ASN A 40 -7.72 -18.93 -0.85
C ASN A 40 -7.96 -17.43 -1.15
N VAL A 41 -7.40 -16.95 -2.26
CA VAL A 41 -7.47 -15.55 -2.68
C VAL A 41 -8.64 -15.29 -3.63
N VAL A 42 -9.21 -14.09 -3.55
CA VAL A 42 -10.16 -13.58 -4.53
C VAL A 42 -9.40 -12.72 -5.52
N TYR A 43 -9.49 -13.05 -6.82
CA TYR A 43 -8.89 -12.28 -7.90
C TYR A 43 -9.94 -11.42 -8.61
N PHE A 44 -9.61 -10.16 -8.90
CA PHE A 44 -10.50 -9.20 -9.57
C PHE A 44 -9.98 -8.92 -11.00
N PRO A 45 -10.49 -9.62 -12.04
CA PRO A 45 -9.93 -9.54 -13.40
C PRO A 45 -10.28 -8.23 -14.11
N ASN A 46 -11.35 -7.56 -13.70
CA ASN A 46 -11.86 -6.35 -14.35
C ASN A 46 -11.59 -5.13 -13.47
N THR A 47 -10.32 -4.72 -13.40
CA THR A 47 -9.88 -3.54 -12.66
C THR A 47 -9.14 -2.57 -13.56
N ALA A 48 -9.27 -1.28 -13.27
CA ALA A 48 -8.58 -0.21 -13.98
C ALA A 48 -8.06 0.81 -12.96
N SER A 49 -6.88 1.37 -13.22
CA SER A 49 -6.30 2.42 -12.40
C SER A 49 -6.97 3.78 -12.64
N CYS A 50 -6.81 4.69 -11.69
CA CYS A 50 -7.26 6.07 -11.87
C CYS A 50 -6.41 6.82 -12.92
N GLY A 51 -5.08 6.66 -12.85
CA GLY A 51 -4.13 7.20 -13.82
C GLY A 51 -3.03 6.21 -14.17
N THR A 52 -1.99 6.68 -14.84
CA THR A 52 -0.84 5.88 -15.29
C THR A 52 0.47 6.26 -14.62
N ALA A 53 0.42 7.11 -13.59
CA ALA A 53 1.57 7.54 -12.81
C ALA A 53 1.20 7.57 -11.33
N THR A 54 2.15 7.20 -10.46
CA THR A 54 1.98 7.16 -9.01
C THR A 54 1.46 8.50 -8.47
N ALA A 55 1.99 9.63 -8.98
CA ALA A 55 1.58 10.99 -8.60
C ALA A 55 0.09 11.30 -8.84
N VAL A 56 -0.57 10.60 -9.77
CA VAL A 56 -2.00 10.75 -10.05
C VAL A 56 -2.81 9.64 -9.38
N SER A 57 -2.36 8.39 -9.52
CA SER A 57 -3.12 7.22 -9.08
C SER A 57 -3.22 7.12 -7.56
N VAL A 58 -2.13 7.40 -6.84
CA VAL A 58 -2.11 7.26 -5.37
C VAL A 58 -3.05 8.27 -4.72
N PRO A 59 -2.98 9.60 -4.97
CA PRO A 59 -3.91 10.50 -4.31
C PRO A 59 -5.36 10.28 -4.76
N CYS A 60 -5.59 9.90 -6.01
CA CYS A 60 -6.93 9.59 -6.51
C CYS A 60 -7.58 8.41 -5.77
N MET A 61 -6.89 7.27 -5.62
CA MET A 61 -7.47 6.07 -5.02
C MET A 61 -7.74 6.21 -3.50
N PHE A 62 -7.12 7.18 -2.85
CA PHE A 62 -7.37 7.51 -1.43
C PHE A 62 -8.31 8.72 -1.25
N SER A 63 -8.75 9.36 -2.32
CA SER A 63 -9.74 10.44 -2.30
C SER A 63 -11.17 9.89 -2.33
N ASP A 64 -12.15 10.77 -2.11
CA ASP A 64 -13.57 10.49 -2.31
C ASP A 64 -14.04 10.73 -3.76
N MET A 65 -13.12 11.11 -4.66
CA MET A 65 -13.45 11.49 -6.03
C MET A 65 -13.39 10.27 -6.97
N PRO A 66 -14.40 10.08 -7.84
CA PRO A 66 -14.29 9.12 -8.92
C PRO A 66 -13.26 9.60 -9.95
N ARG A 67 -12.62 8.65 -10.66
CA ARG A 67 -11.59 8.90 -11.69
C ARG A 67 -11.94 10.03 -12.66
N GLU A 68 -13.18 10.07 -13.16
CA GLU A 68 -13.64 11.04 -14.16
C GLU A 68 -13.73 12.48 -13.62
N HIS A 69 -13.76 12.65 -12.29
CA HIS A 69 -13.88 13.94 -11.63
C HIS A 69 -12.75 14.22 -10.65
N TYR A 70 -11.68 13.42 -10.68
CA TYR A 70 -10.51 13.61 -9.85
C TYR A 70 -9.84 14.96 -10.16
N LYS A 71 -9.56 15.72 -9.10
CA LYS A 71 -8.83 16.99 -9.16
C LYS A 71 -7.70 16.95 -8.15
N GLU A 72 -6.47 16.95 -8.65
CA GLU A 72 -5.26 16.86 -7.81
C GLU A 72 -5.19 17.97 -6.76
N GLU A 73 -5.44 19.22 -7.16
CA GLU A 73 -5.43 20.37 -6.24
C GLU A 73 -6.45 20.19 -5.12
N LEU A 74 -7.65 19.69 -5.43
CA LEU A 74 -8.67 19.44 -4.41
C LEU A 74 -8.25 18.29 -3.48
N ALA A 75 -7.71 17.20 -4.03
CA ALA A 75 -7.26 16.04 -3.24
C ALA A 75 -6.21 16.43 -2.18
N GLN A 76 -5.31 17.37 -2.50
CA GLN A 76 -4.29 17.86 -1.57
C GLN A 76 -4.87 18.73 -0.44
N HIS A 77 -6.03 19.35 -0.64
CA HIS A 77 -6.63 20.33 0.28
C HIS A 77 -7.87 19.80 1.03
N GLN A 78 -8.17 18.51 0.92
CA GLN A 78 -9.26 17.87 1.65
C GLN A 78 -8.82 16.58 2.35
N GLU A 79 -9.63 16.11 3.29
CA GLU A 79 -9.42 14.83 3.93
C GLU A 79 -9.60 13.68 2.93
N GLY A 80 -8.65 12.74 2.92
CA GLY A 80 -8.77 11.45 2.26
C GLY A 80 -9.24 10.36 3.20
N VAL A 81 -9.35 9.14 2.69
CA VAL A 81 -9.86 8.00 3.47
C VAL A 81 -9.01 7.70 4.72
N LEU A 82 -7.69 7.89 4.68
CA LEU A 82 -6.82 7.64 5.84
C LEU A 82 -7.05 8.65 6.97
N ASP A 83 -7.33 9.92 6.64
CA ASP A 83 -7.70 10.94 7.62
C ASP A 83 -8.99 10.54 8.35
N ILE A 84 -9.99 10.09 7.58
CA ILE A 84 -11.31 9.69 8.09
C ILE A 84 -11.19 8.44 8.96
N ILE A 85 -10.41 7.43 8.54
CA ILE A 85 -10.14 6.20 9.30
C ILE A 85 -9.48 6.54 10.64
N GLN A 86 -8.44 7.37 10.62
CA GLN A 86 -7.75 7.79 11.83
C GLN A 86 -8.68 8.56 12.77
N ARG A 87 -9.46 9.50 12.24
CA ARG A 87 -10.43 10.29 13.02
C ARG A 87 -11.54 9.43 13.62
N ALA A 88 -11.88 8.31 12.98
CA ALA A 88 -12.81 7.31 13.52
C ALA A 88 -12.22 6.47 14.66
N GLY A 89 -10.95 6.70 15.04
CA GLY A 89 -10.27 6.01 16.14
C GLY A 89 -9.62 4.69 15.75
N ILE A 90 -9.45 4.42 14.45
CA ILE A 90 -8.70 3.27 13.94
C ILE A 90 -7.25 3.69 13.76
N ASN A 91 -6.31 2.86 14.22
CA ASN A 91 -4.89 3.14 14.07
C ASN A 91 -4.49 3.08 12.59
N VAL A 92 -3.73 4.05 12.11
CA VAL A 92 -3.21 4.09 10.74
C VAL A 92 -1.68 4.10 10.78
N LEU A 93 -1.06 3.31 9.90
CA LEU A 93 0.36 3.36 9.62
C LEU A 93 0.59 3.27 8.11
N TRP A 94 1.49 4.10 7.57
CA TRP A 94 1.98 3.99 6.20
C TRP A 94 3.48 3.69 6.18
N ASN A 95 3.86 2.56 5.60
CA ASN A 95 5.25 2.22 5.31
C ASN A 95 5.50 2.42 3.82
N ASP A 96 6.44 3.29 3.49
CA ASP A 96 6.75 3.65 2.10
C ASP A 96 8.08 3.07 1.63
N ASN A 97 8.06 2.44 0.45
CA ASN A 97 9.25 2.02 -0.28
C ASN A 97 9.26 2.50 -1.75
N ASP A 98 8.43 3.49 -2.12
CA ASP A 98 8.20 3.88 -3.53
C ASP A 98 8.36 5.40 -3.76
N GLY A 99 9.33 6.00 -3.07
CA GLY A 99 9.64 7.43 -3.21
C GLY A 99 8.50 8.36 -2.76
N GLY A 100 7.67 7.91 -1.81
CA GLY A 100 6.71 8.72 -1.07
C GLY A 100 5.24 8.43 -1.37
N CYS A 101 4.38 8.78 -0.41
CA CYS A 101 2.93 8.56 -0.44
C CYS A 101 2.14 9.61 -1.23
N LYS A 102 2.83 10.51 -1.94
CA LYS A 102 2.24 11.55 -2.81
C LYS A 102 1.21 12.44 -2.08
N GLY A 103 1.46 12.75 -0.80
CA GLY A 103 0.61 13.60 0.04
C GLY A 103 -0.50 12.87 0.80
N VAL A 104 -0.77 11.60 0.48
CA VAL A 104 -1.87 10.82 1.10
C VAL A 104 -1.62 10.54 2.59
N CYS A 105 -0.36 10.35 2.96
CA CYS A 105 0.02 9.93 4.31
C CYS A 105 0.46 11.10 5.22
N ASP A 106 0.49 12.34 4.73
CA ASP A 106 1.08 13.49 5.44
C ASP A 106 0.45 13.77 6.82
N ARG A 107 -0.79 13.33 7.03
CA ARG A 107 -1.58 13.57 8.24
C ARG A 107 -1.82 12.32 9.10
N VAL A 108 -1.18 11.20 8.76
CA VAL A 108 -1.21 9.94 9.54
C VAL A 108 0.21 9.48 9.86
N PRO A 109 0.43 8.63 10.87
CA PRO A 109 1.74 8.03 11.13
C PRO A 109 2.28 7.34 9.88
N HIS A 110 3.48 7.73 9.45
CA HIS A 110 4.12 7.19 8.27
C HIS A 110 5.64 7.14 8.42
N GLN A 111 6.27 6.30 7.63
CA GLN A 111 7.72 6.18 7.57
C GLN A 111 8.20 5.90 6.15
N ASN A 112 9.32 6.51 5.78
CA ASN A 112 10.09 6.14 4.59
C ASN A 112 11.02 4.99 4.99
N VAL A 113 10.64 3.77 4.62
CA VAL A 113 11.38 2.56 4.97
C VAL A 113 12.64 2.42 4.11
N THR A 114 12.62 2.90 2.86
CA THR A 114 13.81 2.96 2.00
C THR A 114 14.95 3.73 2.67
N ALA A 115 14.63 4.80 3.40
CA ALA A 115 15.62 5.63 4.10
C ALA A 115 16.35 4.91 5.24
N LEU A 116 15.81 3.77 5.73
CA LEU A 116 16.51 2.94 6.71
C LEU A 116 17.77 2.27 6.13
N ASN A 117 17.84 2.13 4.79
CA ASN A 117 18.97 1.58 4.05
C ASN A 117 19.49 0.26 4.67
N LEU A 118 18.58 -0.69 4.87
CA LEU A 118 18.87 -1.94 5.57
C LEU A 118 19.96 -2.75 4.83
N PRO A 119 21.02 -3.19 5.52
CA PRO A 119 22.11 -3.92 4.89
C PRO A 119 21.65 -5.16 4.13
N GLY A 120 22.07 -5.28 2.87
CA GLY A 120 21.73 -6.40 2.01
C GLY A 120 20.30 -6.38 1.42
N GLN A 121 19.49 -5.36 1.75
CA GLN A 121 18.15 -5.20 1.19
C GLN A 121 18.03 -3.99 0.24
N CYS A 122 19.03 -3.11 0.23
CA CYS A 122 19.02 -1.87 -0.54
C CYS A 122 20.24 -1.73 -1.46
N ILE A 123 20.02 -1.22 -2.67
CA ILE A 123 21.02 -1.00 -3.72
C ILE A 123 20.77 0.38 -4.32
N ASN A 124 21.76 1.26 -4.28
CA ASN A 124 21.72 2.60 -4.91
C ASN A 124 20.51 3.47 -4.53
N GLY A 125 19.99 3.32 -3.30
CA GLY A 125 18.85 4.12 -2.82
C GLY A 125 17.47 3.52 -3.11
N GLU A 126 17.40 2.35 -3.74
CA GLU A 126 16.20 1.53 -3.87
C GLU A 126 16.33 0.29 -2.98
N CYS A 127 15.21 -0.27 -2.51
CA CYS A 127 15.22 -1.45 -1.66
C CYS A 127 14.21 -2.49 -2.13
N TYR A 128 14.49 -3.77 -1.88
CA TYR A 128 13.48 -4.82 -2.01
C TYR A 128 12.31 -4.58 -1.06
N ASP A 129 11.09 -4.88 -1.49
CA ASP A 129 9.87 -4.59 -0.73
C ASP A 129 9.78 -5.33 0.62
N GLU A 130 10.57 -6.38 0.84
CA GLU A 130 10.70 -7.04 2.14
C GLU A 130 11.09 -6.09 3.27
N VAL A 131 11.75 -4.96 2.96
CA VAL A 131 12.05 -3.92 3.96
C VAL A 131 10.80 -3.40 4.66
N LEU A 132 9.63 -3.40 3.99
CA LEU A 132 8.36 -2.91 4.54
C LEU A 132 7.88 -3.71 5.76
N PHE A 133 8.40 -4.94 5.96
CA PHE A 133 8.11 -5.77 7.12
C PHE A 133 9.03 -5.48 8.32
N HIS A 134 10.06 -4.65 8.15
CA HIS A 134 10.98 -4.30 9.25
C HIS A 134 10.23 -3.62 10.40
N GLY A 135 10.27 -4.25 11.59
CA GLY A 135 9.57 -3.76 12.80
C GLY A 135 8.03 -3.87 12.75
N LEU A 136 7.46 -4.38 11.65
CA LEU A 136 6.00 -4.43 11.48
C LEU A 136 5.34 -5.43 12.45
N GLU A 137 5.97 -6.56 12.71
CA GLU A 137 5.46 -7.56 13.67
C GLU A 137 5.38 -6.98 15.09
N ASP A 138 6.42 -6.27 15.53
CA ASP A 138 6.44 -5.61 16.83
C ASP A 138 5.37 -4.51 16.92
N TYR A 139 5.18 -3.73 15.85
CA TYR A 139 4.10 -2.75 15.79
C TYR A 139 2.72 -3.41 15.93
N ILE A 140 2.45 -4.48 15.19
CA ILE A 140 1.18 -5.22 15.25
C ILE A 140 0.94 -5.80 16.65
N ASN A 141 1.98 -6.36 17.28
CA ASN A 141 1.89 -6.93 18.63
C ASN A 141 1.56 -5.88 19.70
N ASN A 142 1.99 -4.63 19.51
CA ASN A 142 1.74 -3.52 20.43
C ASN A 142 0.52 -2.66 20.07
N LEU A 143 -0.14 -2.93 18.95
CA LEU A 143 -1.26 -2.16 18.44
C LEU A 143 -2.44 -2.17 19.43
N GLN A 144 -2.99 -1.00 19.75
CA GLN A 144 -4.15 -0.86 20.64
C GLN A 144 -5.43 -0.57 19.85
N GLY A 145 -6.26 -1.59 19.64
CA GLY A 145 -7.52 -1.46 18.91
C GLY A 145 -7.41 -1.95 17.46
N ASP A 146 -8.35 -1.53 16.62
CA ASP A 146 -8.37 -1.88 15.20
C ASP A 146 -7.29 -1.06 14.44
N GLY A 147 -6.80 -1.59 13.32
CA GLY A 147 -5.77 -0.94 12.53
C GLY A 147 -5.88 -1.12 11.03
N VAL A 148 -5.36 -0.13 10.32
CA VAL A 148 -5.12 -0.14 8.87
C VAL A 148 -3.65 0.18 8.64
N ILE A 149 -2.93 -0.74 8.01
CA ILE A 149 -1.52 -0.56 7.67
C ILE A 149 -1.40 -0.56 6.15
N VAL A 150 -0.82 0.51 5.60
CA VAL A 150 -0.52 0.61 4.18
C VAL A 150 0.95 0.27 3.96
N LEU A 151 1.23 -0.67 3.06
CA LEU A 151 2.58 -0.98 2.58
C LEU A 151 2.66 -0.56 1.11
N HIS A 152 3.42 0.49 0.83
CA HIS A 152 3.58 1.04 -0.52
C HIS A 152 4.87 0.51 -1.12
N THR A 153 4.72 -0.36 -2.12
CA THR A 153 5.80 -1.17 -2.69
C THR A 153 6.38 -0.53 -3.95
N ILE A 154 7.67 -0.65 -4.19
CA ILE A 154 8.31 -0.27 -5.47
C ILE A 154 7.98 -1.28 -6.59
N GLY A 155 7.59 -2.51 -6.22
CA GLY A 155 6.93 -3.46 -7.11
C GLY A 155 7.68 -3.74 -8.40
N SER A 156 7.10 -3.32 -9.54
CA SER A 156 7.64 -3.57 -10.88
C SER A 156 8.17 -2.31 -11.57
N HIS A 157 8.52 -1.27 -10.81
CA HIS A 157 9.02 0.01 -11.33
C HIS A 157 10.26 -0.17 -12.22
N GLY A 158 10.45 0.69 -13.23
CA GLY A 158 11.64 0.70 -14.09
C GLY A 158 11.76 1.94 -14.99
N PRO A 159 12.79 2.02 -15.86
CA PRO A 159 13.99 1.18 -15.86
C PRO A 159 14.99 1.61 -14.78
N THR A 160 15.70 0.63 -14.23
CA THR A 160 16.90 0.78 -13.38
C THR A 160 18.18 0.74 -14.19
#